data_AF-U2P3X8-F1
#
_entry.id   AF-U2P3X8-F1
#
_cell.length_a   1.000
_cell.length_b   1.000
_cell.length_c   1.000
_cell.angle_alpha   90.00
_cell.angle_beta   90.00
_cell.angle_gamma   90.00
#
_symmetry.space_group_name_H-M   'P 1'
#
loop_
_entity.id
_entity.type
_entity.pdbx_description
1 polymer ?
#
loop_
_entity_poly.entity_id
_entity_poly.type
_entity_poly.pdbx_seq_one_letter_code
_entity_poly.pdbx_strand_id
1 'polypeptide(L)'
;MKRILFYLLLLCCGTAFVACSDDNSEAKDIQVGADDLKEVALNKLSTRTIILRGGTGKYTANVADSKIAGVAISKDTLRISGILEGQTYATIISGDFKRRVDINVVVPELSISQSEIRLFPRDESKFVSLNGGGDFAELQIEDPDKIMNAKWNAKTGILEIQAHYEGEAKIRVISQDKKEKTLKVVVRCEGTADRVGVYSTTSRSIYTHMNTIMAVRRPGIGVWFCSGARPYTAKRVLKITPAIVNPVVGSHVNVTLSMTYPDEFSNSGLKEGQYKLLVEEVRERDAVLRGRGFKLVVPYERK
;
A
#
# COMPACT_ATOMS: atom_id res chain seq x y z
N MET A 1 29.33 -33.55 -102.78
CA MET A 1 29.00 -33.53 -101.33
C MET A 1 27.48 -33.44 -101.27
N LYS A 2 26.78 -34.57 -101.05
CA LYS A 2 26.49 -35.17 -99.73
C LYS A 2 25.55 -34.24 -98.95
N ARG A 3 24.24 -34.50 -99.03
CA ARG A 3 23.46 -35.31 -98.07
C ARG A 3 23.04 -34.45 -96.86
N ILE A 4 21.74 -34.54 -96.53
CA ILE A 4 20.98 -33.80 -95.51
C ILE A 4 20.42 -32.48 -96.07
N LEU A 5 19.37 -32.40 -96.90
CA LEU A 5 18.15 -33.20 -97.04
C LEU A 5 17.37 -33.41 -95.72
N PHE A 6 16.17 -32.82 -95.68
CA PHE A 6 14.96 -33.54 -95.26
C PHE A 6 14.85 -33.95 -93.79
N TYR A 7 14.89 -33.00 -92.86
CA TYR A 7 14.20 -33.09 -91.55
C TYR A 7 14.10 -31.63 -91.07
N LEU A 8 12.98 -31.04 -90.68
CA LEU A 8 11.66 -31.55 -90.41
C LEU A 8 10.75 -30.32 -90.32
N LEU A 9 10.01 -30.05 -91.39
CA LEU A 9 8.76 -29.33 -91.32
C LEU A 9 7.77 -30.30 -90.66
N LEU A 10 7.76 -30.38 -89.32
CA LEU A 10 6.70 -30.99 -88.51
C LEU A 10 7.06 -30.90 -87.02
N LEU A 11 6.02 -30.94 -86.17
CA LEU A 11 5.99 -31.02 -84.72
C LEU A 11 6.12 -29.68 -83.98
N CYS A 12 5.02 -28.93 -83.86
CA CYS A 12 3.93 -29.14 -82.90
C CYS A 12 4.22 -28.49 -81.54
N CYS A 13 3.34 -27.54 -81.19
CA CYS A 13 2.71 -27.39 -79.88
C CYS A 13 3.53 -27.87 -78.68
N GLY A 14 4.18 -26.91 -78.01
CA GLY A 14 4.70 -27.08 -76.67
C GLY A 14 4.50 -25.78 -75.90
N THR A 15 3.25 -25.44 -75.60
CA THR A 15 2.92 -24.54 -74.49
C THR A 15 3.48 -25.17 -73.23
N ALA A 16 4.66 -24.73 -72.78
CA ALA A 16 5.05 -24.92 -71.40
C ALA A 16 4.26 -23.91 -70.58
N PHE A 17 3.08 -24.33 -70.13
CA PHE A 17 2.57 -23.86 -68.84
C PHE A 17 3.70 -24.11 -67.85
N VAL A 18 4.37 -23.04 -67.41
CA VAL A 18 5.08 -23.08 -66.14
C VAL A 18 3.97 -23.21 -65.10
N ALA A 19 3.65 -24.46 -64.75
CA ALA A 19 2.89 -24.75 -63.58
C ALA A 19 3.68 -24.15 -62.41
N CYS A 20 3.09 -23.15 -61.75
CA CYS A 20 3.47 -22.81 -60.39
C CYS A 20 3.57 -24.13 -59.62
N SER A 21 4.74 -24.41 -59.08
CA SER A 21 4.87 -25.43 -58.05
C SER A 21 3.85 -25.06 -56.98
N ASP A 22 2.85 -25.91 -56.78
CA ASP A 22 2.06 -25.91 -55.57
C ASP A 22 3.04 -26.16 -54.43
N ASP A 23 3.57 -25.07 -53.87
CA ASP A 23 4.00 -25.04 -52.49
C ASP A 23 2.72 -25.19 -51.67
N ASN A 24 2.20 -26.41 -51.66
CA ASN A 24 1.22 -26.86 -50.70
C ASN A 24 1.97 -27.01 -49.37
N SER A 25 2.42 -25.87 -48.81
CA SER A 25 2.62 -25.80 -47.39
C SER A 25 1.24 -26.03 -46.81
N GLU A 26 0.95 -27.27 -46.38
CA GLU A 26 -0.25 -27.59 -45.63
C GLU A 26 -0.43 -26.49 -44.59
N ALA A 27 -1.44 -25.65 -44.79
CA ALA A 27 -1.61 -24.48 -43.97
C ALA A 27 -2.00 -24.99 -42.58
N LYS A 28 -1.02 -24.97 -41.67
CA LYS A 28 -1.19 -25.44 -40.30
C LYS A 28 -2.15 -24.52 -39.57
N ASP A 29 -2.91 -25.05 -38.62
CA ASP A 29 -3.78 -24.21 -37.77
C ASP A 29 -3.01 -23.06 -37.12
N ILE A 30 -3.72 -21.98 -36.81
CA ILE A 30 -3.15 -20.82 -36.12
C ILE A 30 -2.75 -21.23 -34.70
N GLN A 31 -1.47 -21.07 -34.39
CA GLN A 31 -0.88 -21.28 -33.06
C GLN A 31 -0.64 -19.94 -32.36
N VAL A 32 -1.06 -19.85 -31.11
CA VAL A 32 -0.95 -18.63 -30.29
C VAL A 32 0.17 -18.78 -29.28
N GLY A 33 1.33 -18.17 -29.57
CA GLY A 33 2.52 -18.32 -28.74
C GLY A 33 3.21 -19.67 -28.93
N ALA A 34 4.19 -19.97 -28.06
CA ALA A 34 4.92 -21.24 -28.12
C ALA A 34 4.06 -22.45 -27.70
N ASP A 35 3.12 -22.24 -26.76
CA ASP A 35 2.33 -23.30 -26.12
C ASP A 35 0.90 -23.43 -26.67
N ASP A 36 0.59 -22.78 -27.79
CA ASP A 36 -0.77 -22.69 -28.36
C ASP A 36 -1.85 -22.32 -27.34
N LEU A 37 -1.70 -21.12 -26.75
CA LEU A 37 -2.55 -20.63 -25.67
C LEU A 37 -4.03 -20.60 -26.08
N LYS A 38 -4.87 -21.17 -25.21
CA LYS A 38 -6.35 -21.07 -25.31
C LYS A 38 -6.91 -19.91 -24.51
N GLU A 39 -6.21 -19.52 -23.45
CA GLU A 39 -6.59 -18.43 -22.55
C GLU A 39 -5.40 -17.52 -22.30
N VAL A 40 -5.67 -16.22 -22.17
CA VAL A 40 -4.71 -15.19 -21.78
C VAL A 40 -5.28 -14.40 -20.61
N ALA A 41 -4.65 -14.56 -19.45
CA ALA A 41 -4.85 -13.68 -18.31
C ALA A 41 -3.89 -12.48 -18.38
N LEU A 42 -4.40 -11.27 -18.11
CA LEU A 42 -3.61 -10.05 -18.00
C LEU A 42 -4.24 -9.06 -17.02
N ASN A 43 -3.42 -8.17 -16.47
CA ASN A 43 -3.90 -7.12 -15.58
C ASN A 43 -4.58 -5.99 -16.37
N LYS A 44 -5.50 -5.28 -15.73
CA LYS A 44 -6.06 -4.02 -16.25
C LYS A 44 -4.93 -3.04 -16.62
N LEU A 45 -5.09 -2.34 -17.75
CA LEU A 45 -4.13 -1.37 -18.33
C LEU A 45 -2.75 -1.96 -18.68
N SER A 46 -2.59 -3.28 -18.67
CA SER A 46 -1.38 -3.94 -19.15
C SER A 46 -1.53 -4.38 -20.61
N THR A 47 -0.39 -4.52 -21.29
CA THR A 47 -0.33 -5.11 -22.63
C THR A 47 0.51 -6.38 -22.59
N ARG A 48 0.02 -7.44 -23.22
CA ARG A 48 0.78 -8.65 -23.51
C ARG A 48 0.97 -8.81 -25.01
N THR A 49 2.19 -9.13 -25.42
CA THR A 49 2.55 -9.42 -26.81
C THR A 49 2.79 -10.92 -26.98
N ILE A 50 2.27 -11.49 -28.05
CA ILE A 50 2.31 -12.93 -28.34
C ILE A 50 2.62 -13.09 -29.83
N ILE A 51 3.55 -13.99 -30.17
CA ILE A 51 3.86 -14.33 -31.56
C ILE A 51 2.87 -15.38 -32.08
N LEU A 52 2.32 -15.14 -33.26
CA LEU A 52 1.41 -16.04 -33.97
C LEU A 52 2.19 -16.87 -34.99
N ARG A 53 1.80 -18.13 -35.16
CA ARG A 53 2.36 -19.04 -36.16
C ARG A 53 1.23 -19.79 -36.88
N GLY A 54 1.52 -20.34 -38.06
CA GLY A 54 0.54 -21.07 -38.87
C GLY A 54 -0.33 -20.17 -39.75
N GLY A 55 -1.41 -20.72 -40.29
CA GLY A 55 -2.28 -20.08 -41.26
C GLY A 55 -1.56 -19.67 -42.54
N THR A 56 -2.01 -18.57 -43.14
CA THR A 56 -1.46 -18.01 -44.39
C THR A 56 -0.39 -16.94 -44.12
N GLY A 57 -0.03 -16.70 -42.85
CA GLY A 57 0.92 -15.67 -42.43
C GLY A 57 0.36 -14.23 -42.44
N LYS A 58 -0.85 -14.02 -42.96
CA LYS A 58 -1.60 -12.75 -42.85
C LYS A 58 -2.66 -12.89 -41.77
N TYR A 59 -2.55 -12.14 -40.68
CA TYR A 59 -3.45 -12.27 -39.54
C TYR A 59 -4.33 -11.03 -39.36
N THR A 60 -5.57 -11.24 -38.94
CA THR A 60 -6.46 -10.22 -38.38
C THR A 60 -7.01 -10.71 -37.04
N ALA A 61 -7.35 -9.80 -36.13
CA ALA A 61 -7.96 -10.17 -34.86
C ALA A 61 -9.10 -9.22 -34.51
N ASN A 62 -10.18 -9.79 -34.00
CA ASN A 62 -11.34 -9.07 -33.47
C ASN A 62 -11.59 -9.50 -32.03
N VAL A 63 -11.92 -8.54 -31.17
CA VAL A 63 -12.32 -8.80 -29.78
C VAL A 63 -13.83 -8.73 -29.65
N ALA A 64 -14.43 -9.62 -28.87
CA ALA A 64 -15.87 -9.68 -28.68
C ALA A 64 -16.40 -8.46 -27.90
N ASP A 65 -15.66 -8.00 -26.90
CA ASP A 65 -15.98 -6.79 -26.15
C ASP A 65 -14.75 -5.88 -26.06
N SER A 66 -14.76 -4.82 -26.88
CA SER A 66 -13.69 -3.83 -26.95
C SER A 66 -13.64 -2.90 -25.73
N LYS A 67 -14.63 -2.94 -24.83
CA LYS A 67 -14.59 -2.21 -23.56
C LYS A 67 -13.75 -2.95 -22.52
N ILE A 68 -13.70 -4.28 -22.58
CA ILE A 68 -12.95 -5.14 -21.66
C ILE A 68 -11.49 -5.25 -22.11
N ALA A 69 -11.24 -5.56 -23.39
CA ALA A 69 -9.88 -5.71 -23.91
C ALA A 69 -9.74 -5.14 -25.32
N GLY A 70 -8.55 -4.66 -25.65
CA GLY A 70 -8.15 -4.25 -27.00
C GLY A 70 -7.23 -5.29 -27.62
N VAL A 71 -7.35 -5.51 -28.91
CA VAL A 71 -6.48 -6.43 -29.65
C VAL A 71 -6.00 -5.74 -30.91
N ALA A 72 -4.70 -5.86 -31.19
CA ALA A 72 -4.08 -5.35 -32.41
C ALA A 72 -3.10 -6.38 -32.95
N ILE A 73 -2.94 -6.42 -34.27
CA ILE A 73 -1.95 -7.26 -34.94
C ILE A 73 -0.95 -6.36 -35.65
N SER A 74 0.33 -6.67 -35.47
CA SER A 74 1.42 -6.12 -36.26
C SER A 74 2.24 -7.28 -36.83
N LYS A 75 2.12 -7.52 -38.14
CA LYS A 75 2.70 -8.68 -38.83
C LYS A 75 2.24 -9.99 -38.18
N ASP A 76 3.13 -10.70 -37.50
CA ASP A 76 2.91 -11.95 -36.77
C ASP A 76 2.72 -11.73 -35.26
N THR A 77 2.76 -10.49 -34.78
CA THR A 77 2.66 -10.16 -33.36
C THR A 77 1.24 -9.76 -33.00
N LEU A 78 0.61 -10.55 -32.13
CA LEU A 78 -0.64 -10.22 -31.46
C LEU A 78 -0.36 -9.40 -30.21
N ARG A 79 -0.97 -8.23 -30.12
CA ARG A 79 -0.93 -7.34 -28.96
C ARG A 79 -2.30 -7.31 -28.29
N ILE A 80 -2.39 -7.78 -27.06
CA ILE A 80 -3.62 -7.79 -26.25
C ILE A 80 -3.44 -6.76 -25.12
N SER A 81 -4.38 -5.84 -24.97
CA SER A 81 -4.39 -4.81 -23.93
C SER A 81 -5.61 -4.97 -23.04
N GLY A 82 -5.45 -5.02 -21.72
CA GLY A 82 -6.56 -5.03 -20.78
C GLY A 82 -7.08 -3.62 -20.56
N ILE A 83 -8.39 -3.37 -20.71
CA ILE A 83 -9.00 -2.05 -20.57
C ILE A 83 -9.87 -2.00 -19.30
N LEU A 84 -10.89 -2.85 -19.23
CA LEU A 84 -11.75 -3.03 -18.06
C LEU A 84 -11.68 -4.47 -17.58
N GLU A 85 -11.97 -4.67 -16.30
CA GLU A 85 -12.07 -6.01 -15.72
C GLU A 85 -13.23 -6.80 -16.34
N GLY A 86 -13.03 -8.10 -16.47
CA GLY A 86 -14.03 -9.00 -17.03
C GLY A 86 -13.44 -10.03 -17.97
N GLN A 87 -14.33 -10.87 -18.48
CA GLN A 87 -14.01 -11.92 -19.42
C GLN A 87 -14.49 -11.53 -20.81
N THR A 88 -13.62 -11.70 -21.80
CA THR A 88 -13.96 -11.55 -23.21
C THR A 88 -13.19 -12.60 -24.01
N TYR A 89 -13.26 -12.55 -25.32
CA TYR A 89 -12.43 -13.42 -26.17
C TYR A 89 -12.04 -12.68 -27.45
N ALA A 90 -10.89 -13.07 -27.99
CA ALA A 90 -10.44 -12.64 -29.29
C ALA A 90 -10.61 -13.78 -30.31
N THR A 91 -11.00 -13.42 -31.51
CA THR A 91 -11.00 -14.29 -32.68
C THR A 91 -9.92 -13.83 -33.64
N ILE A 92 -8.93 -14.69 -33.86
CA ILE A 92 -7.81 -14.48 -34.77
C ILE A 92 -8.14 -15.22 -36.07
N ILE A 93 -7.95 -14.56 -37.21
CA ILE A 93 -8.26 -15.08 -38.53
C ILE A 93 -7.03 -14.98 -39.42
N SER A 94 -6.72 -16.03 -40.16
CA SER A 94 -5.67 -16.04 -41.18
C SER A 94 -6.10 -16.91 -42.36
N GLY A 95 -6.47 -16.29 -43.49
CA GLY A 95 -7.14 -17.01 -44.57
C GLY A 95 -8.45 -17.62 -44.08
N ASP A 96 -8.62 -18.94 -44.29
CA ASP A 96 -9.80 -19.69 -43.83
C ASP A 96 -9.70 -20.19 -42.38
N PHE A 97 -8.52 -20.05 -41.75
CA PHE A 97 -8.29 -20.49 -40.38
C PHE A 97 -8.82 -19.47 -39.39
N LYS A 98 -9.50 -19.98 -38.35
CA LYS A 98 -10.02 -19.17 -37.23
C LYS A 98 -9.60 -19.79 -35.91
N ARG A 99 -9.09 -18.95 -35.00
CA ARG A 99 -8.71 -19.35 -33.65
C ARG A 99 -9.34 -18.43 -32.63
N ARG A 100 -9.96 -19.02 -31.62
CA ARG A 100 -10.47 -18.29 -30.44
C ARG A 100 -9.45 -18.35 -29.32
N VAL A 101 -9.28 -17.22 -28.64
CA VAL A 101 -8.47 -17.08 -27.42
C VAL A 101 -9.31 -16.37 -26.39
N ASP A 102 -9.58 -17.01 -25.26
CA ASP A 102 -10.29 -16.38 -24.16
C ASP A 102 -9.36 -15.39 -23.45
N ILE A 103 -9.89 -14.23 -23.07
CA ILE A 103 -9.16 -13.13 -22.44
C ILE A 103 -9.80 -12.85 -21.09
N ASN A 104 -9.01 -12.97 -20.03
CA ASN A 104 -9.43 -12.68 -18.67
C ASN A 104 -8.65 -11.47 -18.14
N VAL A 105 -9.33 -10.34 -18.01
CA VAL A 105 -8.73 -9.12 -17.47
C VAL A 105 -9.00 -9.06 -15.97
N VAL A 106 -7.95 -9.26 -15.17
CA VAL A 106 -8.02 -9.34 -13.72
C VAL A 106 -7.48 -8.09 -13.03
N VAL A 107 -7.92 -7.86 -11.80
CA VAL A 107 -7.37 -6.81 -10.93
C VAL A 107 -5.98 -7.26 -10.44
N PRO A 108 -4.95 -6.40 -10.51
CA PRO A 108 -3.65 -6.72 -9.96
C PRO A 108 -3.75 -6.98 -8.46
N GLU A 109 -3.09 -8.04 -8.00
CA GLU A 109 -3.09 -8.40 -6.59
C GLU A 109 -2.60 -7.25 -5.72
N LEU A 110 -3.32 -6.99 -4.63
CA LEU A 110 -2.92 -6.01 -3.65
C LEU A 110 -1.61 -6.44 -2.98
N SER A 111 -0.58 -5.60 -3.07
CA SER A 111 0.73 -5.82 -2.46
C SER A 111 1.21 -4.56 -1.75
N ILE A 112 1.73 -4.76 -0.54
CA ILE A 112 2.33 -3.72 0.28
C ILE A 112 3.79 -4.10 0.46
N SER A 113 4.71 -3.17 0.23
CA SER A 113 6.14 -3.45 0.34
C SER A 113 6.56 -3.88 1.76
N GLN A 114 5.84 -3.43 2.79
CA GLN A 114 6.13 -3.69 4.21
C GLN A 114 4.82 -3.82 5.00
N SER A 115 4.70 -4.82 5.87
CA SER A 115 3.51 -4.98 6.74
C SER A 115 3.56 -4.12 8.01
N GLU A 116 4.76 -3.71 8.43
CA GLU A 116 4.98 -2.84 9.58
C GLU A 116 6.07 -1.81 9.25
N ILE A 117 5.86 -0.57 9.65
CA ILE A 117 6.87 0.49 9.59
C ILE A 117 7.06 1.13 10.95
N ARG A 118 8.32 1.47 11.25
CA ARG A 118 8.69 2.25 12.43
C ARG A 118 9.11 3.65 12.02
N LEU A 119 8.50 4.65 12.66
CA LEU A 119 8.77 6.06 12.40
C LEU A 119 9.11 6.80 13.71
N PHE A 120 9.70 7.97 13.56
CA PHE A 120 9.93 8.91 14.65
C PHE A 120 8.95 10.10 14.53
N PRO A 121 8.49 10.67 15.65
CA PRO A 121 7.63 11.86 15.60
C PRO A 121 8.33 13.07 14.98
N ARG A 122 7.62 13.77 14.08
CA ARG A 122 8.08 14.96 13.35
C ARG A 122 9.38 14.75 12.55
N ASP A 123 9.69 13.51 12.21
CA ASP A 123 10.76 13.17 11.29
C ASP A 123 10.28 13.34 9.83
N GLU A 124 11.18 13.11 8.89
CA GLU A 124 10.86 13.17 7.45
C GLU A 124 9.73 12.20 7.06
N SER A 125 8.93 12.61 6.06
CA SER A 125 7.88 11.76 5.51
C SER A 125 8.43 10.43 5.01
N LYS A 126 7.75 9.34 5.35
CA LYS A 126 8.08 8.02 4.82
C LYS A 126 7.21 7.68 3.63
N PHE A 127 7.83 7.19 2.56
CA PHE A 127 7.15 6.72 1.37
C PHE A 127 7.09 5.19 1.37
N VAL A 128 5.89 4.65 1.17
CA VAL A 128 5.61 3.21 1.06
C VAL A 128 4.96 2.94 -0.29
N SER A 129 5.43 1.92 -1.00
CA SER A 129 4.82 1.49 -2.25
C SER A 129 3.66 0.54 -1.94
N LEU A 130 2.48 0.96 -2.39
CA LEU A 130 1.23 0.21 -2.38
C LEU A 130 0.84 -0.06 -3.83
N ASN A 131 1.03 -1.29 -4.28
CA ASN A 131 0.69 -1.70 -5.65
C ASN A 131 -0.54 -2.59 -5.63
N GLY A 132 -1.35 -2.50 -6.69
CA GLY A 132 -2.60 -3.26 -6.79
C GLY A 132 -3.76 -2.57 -6.07
N GLY A 133 -4.98 -3.03 -6.32
CA GLY A 133 -6.18 -2.41 -5.77
C GLY A 133 -7.25 -2.01 -6.79
N GLY A 134 -6.84 -1.72 -8.03
CA GLY A 134 -7.70 -1.11 -9.06
C GLY A 134 -7.80 0.41 -8.92
N ASP A 135 -8.45 1.08 -9.87
CA ASP A 135 -8.63 2.55 -9.87
C ASP A 135 -9.48 3.06 -8.69
N PHE A 136 -10.15 2.15 -7.99
CA PHE A 136 -11.10 2.41 -6.90
C PHE A 136 -10.66 1.81 -5.55
N ALA A 137 -9.37 1.51 -5.37
CA ALA A 137 -8.91 1.08 -4.05
C ALA A 137 -9.18 2.18 -3.02
N GLU A 138 -9.60 1.77 -1.82
CA GLU A 138 -9.92 2.66 -0.71
C GLU A 138 -8.86 2.54 0.36
N LEU A 139 -8.51 3.67 0.99
CA LEU A 139 -7.59 3.71 2.11
C LEU A 139 -8.33 4.13 3.37
N GLN A 140 -8.37 3.24 4.35
CA GLN A 140 -8.94 3.48 5.68
C GLN A 140 -7.83 3.63 6.71
N ILE A 141 -7.85 4.73 7.46
CA ILE A 141 -6.87 5.01 8.52
C ILE A 141 -7.54 4.81 9.86
N GLU A 142 -7.07 3.82 10.60
CA GLU A 142 -7.40 3.62 12.02
C GLU A 142 -6.32 4.29 12.87
N ASP A 143 -6.55 5.55 13.21
CA ASP A 143 -5.66 6.35 14.07
C ASP A 143 -6.47 7.02 15.19
N PRO A 144 -6.74 6.29 16.30
CA PRO A 144 -7.55 6.81 17.40
C PRO A 144 -6.89 8.02 18.09
N ASP A 145 -5.56 8.07 18.10
CA ASP A 145 -4.76 9.08 18.79
C ASP A 145 -4.40 10.27 17.88
N LYS A 146 -4.77 10.23 16.59
CA LYS A 146 -4.42 11.23 15.56
C LYS A 146 -2.92 11.53 15.57
N ILE A 147 -2.12 10.47 15.50
CA ILE A 147 -0.66 10.47 15.56
C ILE A 147 0.00 10.78 14.22
N MET A 148 -0.68 10.59 13.10
CA MET A 148 -0.08 10.75 11.76
C MET A 148 -1.06 11.33 10.74
N ASN A 149 -0.49 11.84 9.65
CA ASN A 149 -1.21 12.12 8.40
C ASN A 149 -0.70 11.17 7.32
N ALA A 150 -1.61 10.67 6.47
CA ALA A 150 -1.22 9.88 5.32
C ALA A 150 -1.88 10.41 4.04
N LYS A 151 -1.13 10.42 2.95
CA LYS A 151 -1.59 10.81 1.61
C LYS A 151 -1.25 9.70 0.65
N TRP A 152 -2.23 9.21 -0.10
CA TRP A 152 -2.02 8.15 -1.08
C TRP A 152 -2.32 8.65 -2.48
N ASN A 153 -1.38 8.40 -3.39
CA ASN A 153 -1.56 8.63 -4.81
C ASN A 153 -1.80 7.28 -5.51
N ALA A 154 -3.07 7.00 -5.80
CA ALA A 154 -3.48 5.76 -6.46
C ALA A 154 -2.88 5.58 -7.86
N LYS A 155 -2.55 6.67 -8.58
CA LYS A 155 -1.95 6.59 -9.92
C LYS A 155 -0.50 6.11 -9.88
N THR A 156 0.26 6.55 -8.85
CA THR A 156 1.67 6.17 -8.70
C THR A 156 1.88 5.01 -7.73
N GLY A 157 0.85 4.61 -6.97
CA GLY A 157 0.96 3.59 -5.93
C GLY A 157 1.79 4.05 -4.73
N ILE A 158 1.97 5.36 -4.52
CA ILE A 158 2.84 5.89 -3.45
C ILE A 158 1.99 6.39 -2.29
N LEU A 159 2.24 5.84 -1.10
CA LEU A 159 1.71 6.30 0.18
C LEU A 159 2.77 7.12 0.90
N GLU A 160 2.49 8.39 1.14
CA GLU A 160 3.27 9.29 2.00
C GLU A 160 2.69 9.27 3.40
N ILE A 161 3.53 9.04 4.41
CA ILE A 161 3.15 9.00 5.83
C ILE A 161 4.00 9.99 6.61
N GLN A 162 3.34 10.92 7.29
CA GLN A 162 3.98 11.91 8.15
C GLN A 162 3.51 11.70 9.60
N ALA A 163 4.42 11.28 10.46
CA ALA A 163 4.16 11.05 11.88
C ALA A 163 4.39 12.32 12.71
N HIS A 164 3.49 12.60 13.65
CA HIS A 164 3.54 13.79 14.52
C HIS A 164 3.71 13.44 16.00
N TYR A 165 3.16 12.32 16.44
CA TYR A 165 3.12 11.92 17.85
C TYR A 165 3.42 10.44 18.00
N GLU A 166 3.93 10.05 19.17
CA GLU A 166 4.12 8.65 19.51
C GLU A 166 2.80 7.88 19.66
N GLY A 167 2.72 6.70 19.06
CA GLY A 167 1.58 5.80 19.17
C GLY A 167 1.56 4.73 18.08
N GLU A 168 0.42 4.08 17.93
CA GLU A 168 0.20 3.07 16.91
C GLU A 168 -1.03 3.41 16.10
N ALA A 169 -0.94 3.19 14.79
CA ALA A 169 -2.05 3.32 13.87
C ALA A 169 -2.01 2.19 12.84
N LYS A 170 -3.15 1.90 12.23
CA LYS A 170 -3.27 0.91 11.16
C LYS A 170 -3.81 1.59 9.92
N ILE A 171 -3.18 1.31 8.78
CA ILE A 171 -3.67 1.73 7.47
C ILE A 171 -4.17 0.47 6.77
N ARG A 172 -5.47 0.40 6.53
CA ARG A 172 -6.08 -0.65 5.71
C ARG A 172 -6.24 -0.16 4.29
N VAL A 173 -5.81 -0.97 3.34
CA VAL A 173 -6.03 -0.76 1.92
C VAL A 173 -7.00 -1.83 1.47
N ILE A 174 -8.12 -1.41 0.89
CA ILE A 174 -9.19 -2.28 0.41
C ILE A 174 -9.21 -2.17 -1.11
N SER A 175 -8.99 -3.28 -1.79
CA SER A 175 -9.09 -3.36 -3.25
C SER A 175 -10.55 -3.41 -3.68
N GLN A 176 -10.80 -3.07 -4.95
CA GLN A 176 -12.10 -3.22 -5.61
C GLN A 176 -12.67 -4.66 -5.51
N ASP A 177 -11.82 -5.69 -5.46
CA ASP A 177 -12.23 -7.09 -5.27
C ASP A 177 -12.52 -7.46 -3.81
N LYS A 178 -12.57 -6.47 -2.92
CA LYS A 178 -12.75 -6.57 -1.45
C LYS A 178 -11.61 -7.29 -0.73
N LYS A 179 -10.47 -7.57 -1.38
CA LYS A 179 -9.29 -8.01 -0.66
C LYS A 179 -8.69 -6.84 0.10
N GLU A 180 -8.25 -7.11 1.32
CA GLU A 180 -7.64 -6.11 2.19
C GLU A 180 -6.21 -6.48 2.54
N LYS A 181 -5.37 -5.44 2.68
CA LYS A 181 -4.07 -5.55 3.34
C LYS A 181 -3.92 -4.43 4.36
N THR A 182 -3.27 -4.76 5.45
CA THR A 182 -3.05 -3.84 6.57
C THR A 182 -1.57 -3.52 6.69
N LEU A 183 -1.26 -2.24 6.80
CA LEU A 183 0.05 -1.72 7.19
C LEU A 183 -0.05 -1.21 8.64
N LYS A 184 0.77 -1.76 9.52
CA LYS A 184 0.92 -1.28 10.89
C LYS A 184 1.96 -0.16 10.93
N VAL A 185 1.57 1.00 11.47
CA VAL A 185 2.47 2.14 11.67
C VAL A 185 2.76 2.29 13.15
N VAL A 186 4.02 2.15 13.52
CA VAL A 186 4.51 2.27 14.89
C VAL A 186 5.38 3.51 14.99
N VAL A 187 4.90 4.55 15.65
CA VAL A 187 5.67 5.77 15.90
C VAL A 187 6.21 5.69 17.33
N ARG A 188 7.52 5.79 17.52
CA ARG A 188 8.18 5.73 18.84
C ARG A 188 9.34 6.72 18.91
N CYS A 189 9.47 7.41 20.03
CA CYS A 189 10.66 8.21 20.33
C CYS A 189 11.86 7.31 20.64
N GLU A 190 13.07 7.85 20.48
CA GLU A 190 14.30 7.30 21.07
C GLU A 190 14.40 7.70 22.55
N GLY A 191 14.94 6.81 23.38
CA GLY A 191 15.11 7.01 24.82
C GLY A 191 13.95 6.47 25.66
N THR A 192 14.04 6.69 26.98
CA THR A 192 13.17 6.07 27.98
C THR A 192 12.60 7.10 28.97
N ALA A 193 11.39 6.85 29.46
CA ALA A 193 10.72 7.66 30.48
C ALA A 193 10.92 7.02 31.86
N ASP A 194 12.14 7.07 32.40
CA ASP A 194 12.50 6.25 33.58
C ASP A 194 12.13 6.87 34.92
N ARG A 195 11.90 8.19 34.97
CA ARG A 195 11.67 8.92 36.22
C ARG A 195 10.27 9.48 36.25
N VAL A 196 9.73 9.62 37.46
CA VAL A 196 8.45 10.30 37.66
C VAL A 196 8.49 11.72 37.08
N GLY A 197 7.52 12.05 36.23
CA GLY A 197 7.47 13.34 35.59
C GLY A 197 6.70 13.36 34.28
N VAL A 198 6.96 14.40 33.49
CA VAL A 198 6.22 14.73 32.26
C VAL A 198 7.20 14.81 31.10
N TYR A 199 6.90 14.05 30.05
CA TYR A 199 7.76 13.87 28.90
C TYR A 199 7.03 14.24 27.61
N SER A 200 7.74 14.86 26.68
CA SER A 200 7.24 15.09 25.33
C SER A 200 7.52 13.90 24.44
N THR A 201 6.57 13.62 23.55
CA THR A 201 6.70 12.59 22.52
C THR A 201 6.42 13.16 21.13
N THR A 202 6.81 14.42 20.93
CA THR A 202 6.60 15.18 19.69
C THR A 202 7.87 15.31 18.84
N SER A 203 8.99 14.74 19.28
CA SER A 203 10.29 14.79 18.60
C SER A 203 10.89 13.39 18.46
N ARG A 204 11.99 13.31 17.70
CA ARG A 204 12.75 12.07 17.51
C ARG A 204 13.11 11.37 18.82
N SER A 205 13.63 12.10 19.80
CA SER A 205 13.96 11.58 21.13
C SER A 205 12.98 12.11 22.17
N ILE A 206 12.73 11.32 23.20
CA ILE A 206 11.93 11.73 24.35
C ILE A 206 12.69 12.81 25.15
N TYR A 207 11.98 13.82 25.64
CA TYR A 207 12.58 14.85 26.51
C TYR A 207 11.62 15.27 27.61
N THR A 208 12.15 15.70 28.75
CA THR A 208 11.34 16.16 29.89
C THR A 208 10.76 17.54 29.63
N HIS A 209 9.44 17.70 29.71
CA HIS A 209 8.77 19.00 29.60
C HIS A 209 9.02 19.90 30.80
N MET A 210 9.11 19.29 31.98
CA MET A 210 9.50 19.97 33.20
C MET A 210 10.36 19.07 34.07
N ASN A 211 11.35 19.67 34.71
CA ASN A 211 12.11 18.99 35.73
C ASN A 211 11.23 18.77 36.96
N THR A 212 10.76 17.54 37.17
CA THR A 212 9.90 17.20 38.31
C THR A 212 10.80 16.96 39.52
N ILE A 213 10.92 17.98 40.37
CA ILE A 213 11.73 17.91 41.59
C ILE A 213 10.99 17.14 42.68
N MET A 214 9.67 17.23 42.69
CA MET A 214 8.83 16.57 43.68
C MET A 214 7.52 16.08 43.07
N ALA A 215 7.11 14.88 43.45
CA ALA A 215 5.80 14.31 43.16
C ALA A 215 5.05 14.09 44.48
N VAL A 216 4.01 14.89 44.72
CA VAL A 216 3.17 14.77 45.91
C VAL A 216 1.97 13.90 45.59
N ARG A 217 1.91 12.71 46.17
CA ARG A 217 0.77 11.81 46.07
C ARG A 217 -0.16 12.01 47.25
N ARG A 218 -1.46 12.23 46.99
CA ARG A 218 -2.50 12.16 48.03
C ARG A 218 -3.42 10.96 47.77
N PRO A 219 -3.46 9.99 48.72
CA PRO A 219 -4.29 8.81 48.59
C PRO A 219 -5.74 9.12 48.23
N GLY A 220 -6.27 8.44 47.21
CA GLY A 220 -7.63 8.63 46.70
C GLY A 220 -7.93 9.96 46.00
N ILE A 221 -7.01 10.92 45.96
CA ILE A 221 -7.22 12.24 45.34
C ILE A 221 -6.47 12.33 44.00
N GLY A 222 -5.16 12.11 44.02
CA GLY A 222 -4.34 12.29 42.81
C GLY A 222 -2.86 12.54 43.11
N VAL A 223 -2.15 12.97 42.07
CA VAL A 223 -0.71 13.25 42.11
C VAL A 223 -0.44 14.65 41.59
N TRP A 224 0.49 15.36 42.25
CA TRP A 224 1.00 16.65 41.83
C TRP A 224 2.47 16.57 41.50
N PHE A 225 2.84 16.98 40.30
CA PHE A 225 4.23 17.18 39.92
C PHE A 225 4.59 18.65 40.08
N CYS A 226 5.66 18.92 40.81
CA CYS A 226 6.14 20.26 41.09
C CYS A 226 7.56 20.43 40.58
N SER A 227 7.82 21.57 39.91
CA SER A 227 9.17 21.93 39.46
C SER A 227 10.08 22.50 40.55
N GLY A 228 9.63 22.50 41.80
CA GLY A 228 10.33 23.05 42.95
C GLY A 228 10.02 22.26 44.21
N ALA A 229 10.94 22.29 45.18
CA ALA A 229 10.77 21.61 46.47
C ALA A 229 9.66 22.23 47.35
N ARG A 230 9.21 23.45 47.03
CA ARG A 230 8.12 24.16 47.70
C ARG A 230 6.90 24.21 46.78
N PRO A 231 5.83 23.42 47.02
CA PRO A 231 4.70 23.29 46.09
C PRO A 231 3.96 24.61 45.84
N TYR A 232 3.80 25.43 46.89
CA TYR A 232 3.00 26.66 46.84
C TYR A 232 3.66 27.81 46.08
N THR A 233 4.99 27.77 45.92
CA THR A 233 5.76 28.80 45.20
C THR A 233 6.31 28.29 43.87
N ALA A 234 6.04 27.02 43.52
CA ALA A 234 6.50 26.45 42.26
C ALA A 234 5.68 27.01 41.09
N LYS A 235 6.37 27.53 40.08
CA LYS A 235 5.73 28.07 38.87
C LYS A 235 5.09 26.99 38.00
N ARG A 236 5.74 25.83 37.87
CA ARG A 236 5.19 24.69 37.13
C ARG A 236 4.70 23.63 38.10
N VAL A 237 3.39 23.54 38.22
CA VAL A 237 2.70 22.50 38.99
C VAL A 237 1.63 21.88 38.12
N LEU A 238 1.77 20.59 37.84
CA LEU A 238 0.79 19.78 37.12
C LEU A 238 0.07 18.87 38.11
N LYS A 239 -1.26 18.94 38.11
CA LYS A 239 -2.15 18.12 38.93
C LYS A 239 -2.81 17.07 38.05
N ILE A 240 -2.76 15.82 38.49
CA ILE A 240 -3.31 14.64 37.81
C ILE A 240 -4.32 14.01 38.75
N THR A 241 -5.59 14.04 38.37
CA THR A 241 -6.70 13.49 39.17
C THR A 241 -7.63 12.64 38.31
N PRO A 242 -8.28 11.59 38.84
CA PRO A 242 -8.13 11.05 40.19
C PRO A 242 -6.79 10.30 40.36
N ALA A 243 -6.57 9.75 41.55
CA ALA A 243 -5.45 8.82 41.76
C ALA A 243 -5.60 7.59 40.84
N ILE A 244 -4.49 7.20 40.22
CA ILE A 244 -4.42 5.99 39.40
C ILE A 244 -4.35 4.78 40.33
N VAL A 245 -5.26 3.82 40.18
CA VAL A 245 -5.34 2.62 41.03
C VAL A 245 -5.21 1.37 40.16
N ASN A 246 -4.29 0.46 40.53
CA ASN A 246 -4.06 -0.82 39.85
C ASN A 246 -4.09 -0.73 38.30
N PRO A 247 -3.28 0.15 37.67
CA PRO A 247 -3.27 0.28 36.21
C PRO A 247 -2.84 -1.05 35.56
N VAL A 248 -3.43 -1.37 34.41
CA VAL A 248 -3.14 -2.58 33.64
C VAL A 248 -2.62 -2.18 32.26
N VAL A 249 -1.51 -2.76 31.82
CA VAL A 249 -0.91 -2.50 30.50
C VAL A 249 -1.93 -2.73 29.38
N GLY A 250 -2.03 -1.79 28.45
CA GLY A 250 -2.99 -1.81 27.34
C GLY A 250 -4.39 -1.27 27.69
N SER A 251 -4.69 -1.05 28.97
CA SER A 251 -5.94 -0.39 29.39
C SER A 251 -5.87 1.13 29.23
N HIS A 252 -7.01 1.80 29.33
CA HIS A 252 -7.07 3.26 29.31
C HIS A 252 -7.51 3.79 30.68
N VAL A 253 -6.89 4.89 31.10
CA VAL A 253 -7.25 5.63 32.32
C VAL A 253 -7.72 7.03 31.95
N ASN A 254 -8.81 7.47 32.58
CA ASN A 254 -9.31 8.83 32.43
C ASN A 254 -8.70 9.70 33.52
N VAL A 255 -8.04 10.78 33.15
CA VAL A 255 -7.45 11.74 34.07
C VAL A 255 -7.86 13.16 33.68
N THR A 256 -7.90 14.03 34.68
CA THR A 256 -7.99 15.47 34.51
C THR A 256 -6.62 16.06 34.81
N LEU A 257 -6.10 16.83 33.87
CA LEU A 257 -4.91 17.65 34.04
C LEU A 257 -5.35 19.06 34.42
N SER A 258 -4.82 19.57 35.53
CA SER A 258 -4.93 20.99 35.91
C SER A 258 -3.57 21.54 36.30
N MET A 259 -3.39 22.84 36.16
CA MET A 259 -2.12 23.55 36.31
C MET A 259 -2.33 24.72 37.26
N THR A 260 -1.34 25.02 38.10
CA THR A 260 -1.44 26.23 38.94
C THR A 260 -1.26 27.50 38.10
N TYR A 261 -0.33 27.48 37.15
CA TYR A 261 -0.08 28.58 36.21
C TYR A 261 -0.01 28.00 34.79
N PRO A 262 -1.14 27.97 34.04
CA PRO A 262 -1.19 27.36 32.70
C PRO A 262 -0.22 27.98 31.69
N ASP A 263 0.05 29.29 31.80
CA ASP A 263 0.95 30.02 30.88
C ASP A 263 2.39 29.47 30.90
N GLU A 264 2.82 28.91 32.04
CA GLU A 264 4.13 28.28 32.20
C GLU A 264 4.27 26.98 31.37
N PHE A 265 3.16 26.43 30.88
CA PHE A 265 3.08 25.24 30.03
C PHE A 265 2.75 25.54 28.57
N SER A 266 2.60 26.82 28.18
CA SER A 266 2.22 27.24 26.81
C SER A 266 3.04 26.58 25.70
N ASN A 267 4.36 26.42 25.90
CA ASN A 267 5.27 25.81 24.93
C ASN A 267 5.38 24.27 25.02
N SER A 268 4.65 23.63 25.94
CA SER A 268 4.72 22.18 26.14
C SER A 268 3.71 21.39 25.30
N GLY A 269 2.68 22.05 24.76
CA GLY A 269 1.56 21.35 24.12
C GLY A 269 0.61 20.66 25.11
N LEU A 270 0.92 20.64 26.41
CA LEU A 270 0.01 20.22 27.46
C LEU A 270 -1.02 21.31 27.71
N LYS A 271 -2.27 20.91 27.91
CA LYS A 271 -3.37 21.80 28.28
C LYS A 271 -4.10 21.22 29.48
N GLU A 272 -4.83 22.08 30.16
CA GLU A 272 -5.79 21.61 31.16
C GLU A 272 -6.97 20.93 30.48
N GLY A 273 -7.57 19.95 31.15
CA GLY A 273 -8.75 19.25 30.66
C GLY A 273 -8.75 17.76 30.97
N GLN A 274 -9.75 17.08 30.43
CA GLN A 274 -9.89 15.63 30.56
C GLN A 274 -9.14 14.91 29.44
N TYR A 275 -8.42 13.87 29.80
CA TYR A 275 -7.61 13.06 28.91
C TYR A 275 -7.88 11.59 29.17
N LYS A 276 -8.02 10.83 28.10
CA LYS A 276 -8.00 9.36 28.12
C LYS A 276 -6.60 8.92 27.71
N LEU A 277 -5.86 8.33 28.65
CA LEU A 277 -4.46 7.95 28.46
C LEU A 277 -4.33 6.43 28.39
N LEU A 278 -3.50 5.93 27.50
CA LEU A 278 -3.15 4.51 27.42
C LEU A 278 -2.11 4.18 28.50
N VAL A 279 -2.32 3.10 29.24
CA VAL A 279 -1.30 2.53 30.13
C VAL A 279 -0.31 1.75 29.26
N GLU A 280 0.87 2.33 29.04
CA GLU A 280 1.91 1.73 28.20
C GLU A 280 2.77 0.74 28.99
N GLU A 281 3.11 1.09 30.23
CA GLU A 281 3.98 0.30 31.09
C GLU A 281 3.52 0.43 32.56
N VAL A 282 3.62 -0.64 33.33
CA VAL A 282 3.35 -0.64 34.77
C VAL A 282 4.60 -1.18 35.46
N ARG A 283 5.23 -0.33 36.27
CA ARG A 283 6.44 -0.66 37.03
C ARG A 283 6.07 -0.92 38.49
N GLU A 284 7.08 -1.20 39.31
CA GLU A 284 6.85 -1.46 40.73
C GLU A 284 6.22 -0.27 41.46
N ARG A 285 6.64 0.96 41.17
CA ARG A 285 6.24 2.17 41.93
C ARG A 285 5.44 3.19 41.13
N ASP A 286 5.46 3.11 39.82
CA ASP A 286 4.84 4.05 38.91
C ASP A 286 4.37 3.36 37.62
N ALA A 287 3.58 4.08 36.84
CA ALA A 287 3.09 3.64 35.54
C ALA A 287 3.36 4.72 34.49
N VAL A 288 3.66 4.28 33.26
CA VAL A 288 3.83 5.15 32.10
C VAL A 288 2.48 5.26 31.39
N LEU A 289 1.92 6.45 31.41
CA LEU A 289 0.66 6.79 30.76
C LEU A 289 0.96 7.61 29.50
N ARG A 290 0.54 7.13 28.34
CA ARG A 290 0.73 7.80 27.05
C ARG A 290 -0.54 8.55 26.65
N GLY A 291 -0.35 9.83 26.34
CA GLY A 291 -1.35 10.68 25.70
C GLY A 291 -0.86 11.16 24.33
N ARG A 292 -1.67 11.99 23.68
CA ARG A 292 -1.31 12.59 22.40
C ARG A 292 -0.20 13.62 22.58
N GLY A 293 1.02 13.23 22.22
CA GLY A 293 2.21 14.10 22.24
C GLY A 293 2.92 14.21 23.58
N PHE A 294 2.50 13.46 24.60
CA PHE A 294 3.17 13.44 25.89
C PHE A 294 3.06 12.07 26.58
N LYS A 295 3.97 11.81 27.52
CA LYS A 295 3.90 10.72 28.49
C LYS A 295 3.96 11.27 29.91
N LEU A 296 3.22 10.63 30.80
CA LEU A 296 3.27 10.88 32.24
C LEU A 296 3.78 9.61 32.93
N VAL A 297 4.84 9.75 33.70
CA VAL A 297 5.31 8.66 34.58
C VAL A 297 4.78 8.98 35.97
N VAL A 298 3.73 8.29 36.39
CA VAL A 298 2.92 8.66 37.55
C VAL A 298 2.92 7.53 38.59
N PRO A 299 3.23 7.82 39.87
CA PRO A 299 3.00 6.89 40.95
C PRO A 299 1.53 6.50 41.04
N TYR A 300 1.25 5.21 41.24
CA TYR A 300 -0.11 4.68 41.34
C TYR A 300 -0.36 4.02 42.70
N GLU A 301 -1.62 3.72 42.98
CA GLU A 301 -2.07 3.06 44.19
C GLU A 301 -2.28 1.58 43.96
N ARG A 302 -1.78 0.76 44.88
CA ARG A 302 -2.15 -0.64 44.97
C ARG A 302 -3.29 -0.76 45.97
N LYS A 303 -4.42 -1.31 45.53
CA LYS A 303 -5.57 -1.61 46.39
C LYS A 303 -5.97 -3.07 46.21
#